data_AF-R9RDS1-F1
#
_entry.id   AF-R9RDS1-F1
#
_cell.length_a   1.000
_cell.length_b   1.000
_cell.length_c   1.000
_cell.angle_alpha   90.00
_cell.angle_beta   90.00
_cell.angle_gamma   90.00
#
_symmetry.space_group_name_H-M   'P 1'
#
loop_
_entity.id
_entity.type
_entity.pdbx_description
1 polymer ?
#
loop_
_entity_poly.entity_id
_entity_poly.type
_entity_poly.pdbx_seq_one_letter_code
_entity_poly.pdbx_strand_id
1 'polypeptide(L)'
;MNRGIIIRKKQIKYIDENDYNRIFVISDLHGYYELFLKFIEKVNLQKDDLLINLGDTCDRGTQSYELYLKYDEMIKQGYNILHILGNHEDMLLTTVYTLDFDRLEHWFINGGEKTIESFKRVTGLSTGHFFDLEKNKFLIDFLSSFPTLIVSNKTIFTHAAYNPDLPPEKQEEYFLIWNRENFWDRNKTGKAIYFGHTPSKKENHTMVYYPNNCTCIDLGTYRYNKMVGIEIKSKEEYYIEMLYQGDGNTRFVLGEVTGDNPLICFGINPSNAKIIDNKLQTDKTIEKIRHIADMENYDGWIMLNLYAQVTSEPNNLDKVFNNNLHSKNIDEIEKILNRFPNSDILACWGNLIEKRRYLKYCLKGLKIDNNIADYNFPDEIKDIKGIISLTKNRKWFYRGMITKKGHPNHQVRTKNSARLEEFNIKKYIKNL
;
A
#
# COMPACT_ATOMS: atom_id res chain seq x y z
N MET A 1 30.52 6.54 24.55
CA MET A 1 31.01 5.62 23.51
C MET A 1 31.09 6.41 22.22
N ASN A 2 32.30 6.63 21.69
CA ASN A 2 32.47 7.15 20.34
C ASN A 2 31.91 6.11 19.37
N ARG A 3 30.64 6.23 18.99
CA ARG A 3 30.03 5.48 17.91
C ARG A 3 30.59 6.05 16.62
N GLY A 4 31.84 5.69 16.31
CA GLY A 4 32.53 6.10 15.11
C GLY A 4 31.75 5.66 13.89
N ILE A 5 30.92 6.57 13.38
CA ILE A 5 30.51 6.59 11.99
C ILE A 5 31.65 7.29 11.29
N ILE A 6 32.24 6.63 10.30
CA ILE A 6 32.77 7.18 9.05
C ILE A 6 33.33 5.95 8.33
N ILE A 7 32.47 5.27 7.57
CA ILE A 7 32.93 4.48 6.44
C ILE A 7 32.84 5.34 5.16
N ARG A 8 31.99 6.38 5.17
CA ARG A 8 31.79 7.29 4.05
C ARG A 8 31.85 8.75 4.51
N LYS A 9 32.25 9.64 3.60
CA LYS A 9 32.13 11.09 3.81
C LYS A 9 30.73 11.53 3.39
N LYS A 10 30.02 12.24 4.26
CA LYS A 10 28.83 13.05 3.96
C LYS A 10 28.87 13.66 2.54
N GLN A 11 27.84 13.37 1.75
CA GLN A 11 27.67 13.90 0.41
C GLN A 11 26.43 14.80 0.38
N ILE A 12 26.64 16.08 0.03
CA ILE A 12 25.56 17.06 -0.14
C ILE A 12 25.33 17.24 -1.63
N LYS A 13 24.07 17.18 -2.06
CA LYS A 13 23.67 17.48 -3.43
C LYS A 13 22.92 18.80 -3.47
N TYR A 14 23.42 19.74 -4.26
CA TYR A 14 22.70 20.97 -4.59
C TYR A 14 21.92 20.79 -5.88
N ILE A 15 20.69 21.30 -5.92
CA ILE A 15 19.80 21.28 -7.10
C ILE A 15 19.16 22.66 -7.30
N ASP A 16 18.78 22.99 -8.54
CA ASP A 16 17.83 24.06 -8.83
C ASP A 16 16.45 23.43 -9.12
N GLU A 17 15.43 23.85 -8.38
CA GLU A 17 14.07 23.34 -8.58
C GLU A 17 13.46 23.74 -9.94
N ASN A 18 14.03 24.76 -10.60
CA ASN A 18 13.59 25.21 -11.91
C ASN A 18 14.08 24.33 -13.06
N ASP A 19 15.06 23.45 -12.83
CA ASP A 19 15.59 22.53 -13.84
C ASP A 19 14.62 21.39 -14.17
N TYR A 20 13.59 21.20 -13.33
CA TYR A 20 12.64 20.09 -13.43
C TYR A 20 11.25 20.63 -13.67
N ASN A 21 10.40 19.89 -14.38
CA ASN A 21 9.00 20.25 -14.57
C ASN A 21 8.24 20.13 -13.24
N ARG A 22 8.16 18.90 -12.69
CA ARG A 22 7.62 18.60 -11.35
C ARG A 22 8.69 18.00 -10.45
N ILE A 23 8.50 18.10 -9.14
CA ILE A 23 9.40 17.46 -8.16
C ILE A 23 8.55 16.63 -7.20
N PHE A 24 8.68 15.32 -7.27
CA PHE A 24 8.00 14.38 -6.38
C PHE A 24 8.92 13.93 -5.26
N VAL A 25 8.39 13.86 -4.04
CA VAL A 25 9.12 13.39 -2.87
C VAL A 25 8.35 12.27 -2.19
N ILE A 26 9.04 11.15 -1.95
CA ILE A 26 8.54 9.94 -1.26
C ILE A 26 9.52 9.52 -0.16
N SER A 27 9.11 8.61 0.73
CA SER A 27 9.91 8.20 1.89
C SER A 27 9.64 6.76 2.32
N ASP A 28 10.60 6.16 3.02
CA ASP A 28 10.47 4.99 3.91
C ASP A 28 9.61 3.86 3.32
N LEU A 29 10.04 3.33 2.17
CA LEU A 29 9.31 2.26 1.47
C LEU A 29 9.56 0.88 2.07
N HIS A 30 10.71 0.65 2.70
CA HIS A 30 11.04 -0.61 3.38
C HIS A 30 10.70 -1.87 2.57
N GLY A 31 11.12 -1.97 1.31
CA GLY A 31 10.87 -3.14 0.48
C GLY A 31 9.42 -3.30 0.00
N TYR A 32 8.57 -2.26 0.03
CA TYR A 32 7.21 -2.25 -0.53
C TYR A 32 7.20 -1.77 -1.98
N TYR A 33 7.80 -2.57 -2.86
CA TYR A 33 7.97 -2.25 -4.28
C TYR A 33 6.67 -2.01 -5.05
N GLU A 34 5.61 -2.77 -4.76
CA GLU A 34 4.33 -2.65 -5.48
C GLU A 34 3.67 -1.27 -5.25
N LEU A 35 3.80 -0.71 -4.04
CA LEU A 35 3.32 0.64 -3.74
C LEU A 35 4.07 1.69 -4.56
N PHE A 36 5.40 1.53 -4.68
CA PHE A 36 6.22 2.43 -5.49
C PHE A 36 5.83 2.39 -6.97
N LEU A 37 5.61 1.21 -7.53
CA LEU A 37 5.13 1.07 -8.92
C LEU A 37 3.79 1.78 -9.14
N LYS A 38 2.87 1.62 -8.19
CA LYS A 38 1.55 2.28 -8.24
C LYS A 38 1.66 3.78 -8.12
N PHE A 39 2.59 4.29 -7.31
CA PHE A 39 2.87 5.72 -7.20
C PHE A 39 3.34 6.30 -8.53
N ILE A 40 4.39 5.73 -9.14
CA ILE A 40 4.94 6.26 -10.40
C ILE A 40 3.94 6.16 -11.57
N GLU A 41 3.06 5.16 -11.55
CA GLU A 41 1.93 5.03 -12.47
C GLU A 41 0.89 6.15 -12.22
N LYS A 42 0.46 6.35 -10.97
CA LYS A 42 -0.55 7.35 -10.58
C LYS A 42 -0.14 8.77 -10.96
N VAL A 43 1.11 9.14 -10.69
CA VAL A 43 1.61 10.49 -11.01
C VAL A 43 2.03 10.63 -12.47
N ASN A 44 2.01 9.52 -13.23
CA ASN A 44 2.52 9.41 -14.58
C ASN A 44 3.90 10.08 -14.69
N LEU A 45 4.87 9.53 -13.93
CA LEU A 45 6.20 10.14 -13.80
C LEU A 45 6.87 10.28 -15.17
N GLN A 46 7.36 11.48 -15.47
CA GLN A 46 8.05 11.81 -16.72
C GLN A 46 9.56 11.97 -16.49
N LYS A 47 10.34 11.98 -17.58
CA LYS A 47 11.80 12.10 -17.50
C LYS A 47 12.28 13.50 -17.13
N ASP A 48 11.49 14.52 -17.39
CA ASP A 48 11.74 15.92 -17.02
C ASP A 48 11.25 16.25 -15.59
N ASP A 49 10.61 15.30 -14.91
CA ASP A 49 10.36 15.39 -13.47
C ASP A 49 11.60 14.95 -12.67
N LEU A 50 11.69 15.40 -11.42
CA LEU A 50 12.60 14.87 -10.42
C LEU A 50 11.84 14.03 -9.39
N LEU A 51 12.28 12.80 -9.15
CA LEU A 51 11.85 12.00 -8.00
C LEU A 51 12.94 11.99 -6.93
N ILE A 52 12.59 12.38 -5.70
CA ILE A 52 13.45 12.28 -4.52
C ILE A 52 12.88 11.24 -3.57
N ASN A 53 13.66 10.21 -3.23
CA ASN A 53 13.36 9.34 -2.09
C ASN A 53 14.19 9.78 -0.88
N LEU A 54 13.55 9.96 0.29
CA LEU A 54 14.21 10.42 1.51
C LEU A 54 14.96 9.33 2.29
N GLY A 55 15.01 8.09 1.80
CA GLY A 55 15.75 6.99 2.43
C GLY A 55 14.86 5.84 2.87
N ASP A 56 15.47 4.84 3.51
CA ASP A 56 14.79 3.71 4.16
C ASP A 56 13.93 2.88 3.18
N THR A 57 14.52 2.52 2.05
CA THR A 57 13.88 1.70 1.03
C THR A 57 14.18 0.21 1.16
N CYS A 58 15.17 -0.16 1.97
CA CYS A 58 15.42 -1.56 2.33
C CYS A 58 14.83 -1.95 3.69
N ASP A 59 14.94 -3.25 3.96
CA ASP A 59 14.57 -3.96 5.17
C ASP A 59 13.05 -4.05 5.41
N ARG A 60 12.64 -4.93 6.33
CA ARG A 60 11.26 -5.21 6.75
C ARG A 60 10.36 -5.83 5.67
N GLY A 61 10.25 -5.21 4.49
CA GLY A 61 9.55 -5.77 3.34
C GLY A 61 10.45 -6.64 2.47
N THR A 62 9.84 -7.45 1.61
CA THR A 62 10.53 -8.54 0.91
C THR A 62 11.07 -8.17 -0.47
N GLN A 63 10.92 -6.91 -0.89
CA GLN A 63 11.22 -6.46 -2.26
C GLN A 63 12.27 -5.33 -2.31
N SER A 64 13.23 -5.32 -1.39
CA SER A 64 14.32 -4.33 -1.36
C SER A 64 15.17 -4.35 -2.64
N TYR A 65 15.55 -5.54 -3.13
CA TYR A 65 16.30 -5.68 -4.38
C TYR A 65 15.54 -5.09 -5.57
N GLU A 66 14.24 -5.38 -5.69
CA GLU A 66 13.42 -4.88 -6.78
C GLU A 66 13.30 -3.35 -6.77
N LEU A 67 13.22 -2.71 -5.60
CA LEU A 67 13.26 -1.25 -5.49
C LEU A 67 14.58 -0.69 -6.04
N TYR A 68 15.72 -1.22 -5.59
CA TYR A 68 17.04 -0.76 -6.06
C TYR A 68 17.25 -0.99 -7.55
N LEU A 69 16.88 -2.17 -8.04
CA LEU A 69 16.93 -2.47 -9.47
C LEU A 69 16.05 -1.51 -10.27
N LYS A 70 14.83 -1.22 -9.80
CA LYS A 70 13.92 -0.31 -10.49
C LYS A 70 14.47 1.12 -10.56
N TYR A 71 15.04 1.63 -9.46
CA TYR A 71 15.69 2.94 -9.47
C TYR A 71 16.85 2.99 -10.47
N ASP A 72 17.74 2.01 -10.44
CA ASP A 72 18.88 1.92 -11.35
C ASP A 72 18.45 1.83 -12.82
N GLU A 73 17.44 1.00 -13.14
CA GLU A 73 16.87 0.90 -14.48
C GLU A 73 16.28 2.23 -14.97
N MET A 74 15.52 2.91 -14.12
CA MET A 74 14.92 4.21 -14.47
C MET A 74 15.99 5.28 -14.68
N ILE A 75 17.02 5.34 -13.82
CA ILE A 75 18.16 6.24 -14.00
C ILE A 75 18.85 5.98 -15.34
N LYS A 76 19.12 4.71 -15.68
CA LYS A 76 19.70 4.32 -16.98
C LYS A 76 18.80 4.67 -18.17
N GLN A 77 17.49 4.71 -17.98
CA GLN A 77 16.51 5.15 -18.98
C GLN A 77 16.41 6.69 -19.09
N GLY A 78 17.11 7.45 -18.25
CA GLY A 78 17.18 8.90 -18.28
C GLY A 78 16.13 9.61 -17.40
N TYR A 79 15.55 8.93 -16.42
CA TYR A 79 14.75 9.61 -15.39
C TYR A 79 15.65 10.31 -14.37
N ASN A 80 15.25 11.49 -13.89
CA ASN A 80 15.94 12.14 -12.78
C ASN A 80 15.46 11.56 -11.45
N ILE A 81 16.29 10.74 -10.81
CA ILE A 81 16.00 10.15 -9.51
C ILE A 81 17.17 10.44 -8.57
N LEU A 82 16.86 10.96 -7.39
CA LEU A 82 17.80 11.13 -6.29
C LEU A 82 17.31 10.33 -5.09
N HIS A 83 18.23 9.62 -4.44
CA HIS A 83 17.93 8.81 -3.28
C HIS A 83 18.81 9.23 -2.12
N ILE A 84 18.20 9.69 -1.03
CA ILE A 84 18.91 10.04 0.20
C ILE A 84 19.25 8.77 0.98
N LEU A 85 20.40 8.77 1.65
CA LEU A 85 20.80 7.69 2.54
C LEU A 85 19.93 7.72 3.81
N GLY A 86 19.17 6.65 4.04
CA GLY A 86 18.45 6.42 5.30
C GLY A 86 19.30 5.69 6.33
N ASN A 87 18.78 5.55 7.55
CA ASN A 87 19.49 4.82 8.60
C ASN A 87 19.52 3.31 8.34
N HIS A 88 18.54 2.77 7.60
CA HIS A 88 18.55 1.37 7.19
C HIS A 88 19.65 1.07 6.17
N GLU A 89 19.85 1.96 5.19
CA GLU A 89 20.98 1.84 4.27
C GLU A 89 22.33 2.03 4.99
N ASP A 90 22.41 2.92 5.99
CA ASP A 90 23.61 3.09 6.83
C ASP A 90 23.93 1.83 7.65
N MET A 91 22.93 1.19 8.27
CA MET A 91 23.10 -0.09 8.98
C MET A 91 23.61 -1.18 8.05
N LEU A 92 22.99 -1.32 6.87
CA LEU A 92 23.38 -2.30 5.87
C LEU A 92 24.83 -2.08 5.44
N LEU A 93 25.19 -0.87 5.01
CA LEU A 93 26.55 -0.57 4.55
C LEU A 93 27.57 -0.79 5.67
N THR A 94 27.30 -0.27 6.86
CA THR A 94 28.16 -0.46 8.02
C THR A 94 28.40 -1.93 8.33
N THR A 95 27.35 -2.74 8.25
CA THR A 95 27.45 -4.19 8.48
C THR A 95 28.29 -4.86 7.41
N VAL A 96 28.08 -4.55 6.13
CA VAL A 96 28.84 -5.17 5.03
C VAL A 96 30.33 -4.80 5.08
N TYR A 97 30.67 -3.56 5.46
CA TYR A 97 32.08 -3.13 5.53
C TYR A 97 32.82 -3.61 6.79
N THR A 98 32.13 -3.78 7.91
CA THR A 98 32.77 -4.16 9.18
C THR A 98 32.70 -5.65 9.47
N LEU A 99 31.63 -6.31 9.02
CA LEU A 99 31.25 -7.67 9.42
C LEU A 99 31.21 -7.85 10.96
N ASP A 100 30.97 -6.75 11.69
CA ASP A 100 30.87 -6.75 13.13
C ASP A 100 29.55 -7.37 13.58
N PHE A 101 29.62 -8.24 14.59
CA PHE A 101 28.47 -9.00 15.07
C PHE A 101 27.37 -8.10 15.66
N ASP A 102 27.74 -7.11 16.46
CA ASP A 102 26.77 -6.21 17.10
C ASP A 102 26.05 -5.35 16.05
N ARG A 103 26.76 -4.94 14.97
CA ARG A 103 26.15 -4.24 13.83
C ARG A 103 25.17 -5.13 13.05
N LEU A 104 25.57 -6.37 12.79
CA LEU A 104 24.72 -7.35 12.12
C LEU A 104 23.45 -7.63 12.92
N GLU A 105 23.58 -7.88 14.22
CA GLU A 105 22.46 -8.12 15.13
C GLU A 105 21.52 -6.90 15.17
N HIS A 106 22.07 -5.70 15.32
CA HIS A 106 21.28 -4.46 15.30
C HIS A 106 20.51 -4.28 13.99
N TRP A 107 21.13 -4.58 12.85
CA TRP A 107 20.46 -4.50 11.55
C TRP A 107 19.35 -5.54 11.39
N PHE A 108 19.58 -6.78 11.84
CA PHE A 108 18.60 -7.86 11.75
C PHE A 108 17.39 -7.64 12.67
N ILE A 109 17.58 -7.10 13.88
CA ILE A 109 16.44 -6.70 14.74
C ILE A 109 15.57 -5.64 14.04
N ASN A 110 16.13 -4.89 13.09
CA ASN A 110 15.42 -3.90 12.28
C ASN A 110 14.92 -4.43 10.93
N GLY A 111 15.01 -5.75 10.67
CA GLY A 111 14.46 -6.40 9.49
C GLY A 111 15.44 -6.55 8.32
N GLY A 112 16.74 -6.45 8.57
CA GLY A 112 17.80 -6.57 7.56
C GLY A 112 17.83 -7.91 6.82
N GLU A 113 17.36 -8.99 7.45
CA GLU A 113 17.26 -10.32 6.86
C GLU A 113 16.39 -10.33 5.59
N LYS A 114 15.34 -9.49 5.56
CA LYS A 114 14.43 -9.38 4.40
C LYS A 114 15.12 -8.80 3.17
N THR A 115 16.07 -7.90 3.37
CA THR A 115 16.90 -7.38 2.28
C THR A 115 17.76 -8.49 1.69
N ILE A 116 18.43 -9.29 2.53
CA ILE A 116 19.25 -10.42 2.07
C ILE A 116 18.38 -11.45 1.33
N GLU A 117 17.21 -11.78 1.88
CA GLU A 117 16.24 -12.70 1.26
C GLU A 117 15.80 -12.20 -0.12
N SER A 118 15.54 -10.91 -0.29
CA SER A 118 15.16 -10.32 -1.58
C SER A 118 16.26 -10.50 -2.64
N PHE A 119 17.53 -10.23 -2.27
CA PHE A 119 18.67 -10.43 -3.15
C PHE A 119 18.82 -11.89 -3.55
N LYS A 120 18.78 -12.80 -2.58
CA LYS A 120 18.87 -14.25 -2.81
C LYS A 120 17.77 -14.74 -3.73
N ARG A 121 16.53 -14.30 -3.52
CA ARG A 121 15.35 -14.72 -4.29
C ARG A 121 15.43 -14.28 -5.76
N VAL A 122 15.90 -13.06 -6.02
CA VAL A 122 15.90 -12.49 -7.39
C VAL A 122 17.16 -12.84 -8.16
N THR A 123 18.33 -12.80 -7.51
CA THR A 123 19.63 -12.97 -8.18
C THR A 123 20.27 -14.35 -7.97
N GLY A 124 19.76 -15.14 -7.02
CA GLY A 124 20.39 -16.39 -6.60
C GLY A 124 21.65 -16.21 -5.74
N LEU A 125 21.98 -14.97 -5.34
CA LEU A 125 23.15 -14.67 -4.53
C LEU A 125 23.08 -15.38 -3.18
N SER A 126 24.15 -16.10 -2.80
CA SER A 126 24.24 -16.71 -1.48
C SER A 126 24.39 -15.64 -0.39
N THR A 127 24.01 -15.94 0.85
CA THR A 127 24.20 -15.01 1.97
C THR A 127 25.67 -14.60 2.12
N GLY A 128 26.62 -15.52 1.94
CA GLY A 128 28.04 -15.17 1.97
C GLY A 128 28.45 -14.21 0.86
N HIS A 129 27.92 -14.38 -0.35
CA HIS A 129 28.18 -13.46 -1.47
C HIS A 129 27.45 -12.12 -1.34
N PHE A 130 26.39 -12.03 -0.54
CA PHE A 130 25.74 -10.74 -0.24
C PHE A 130 26.68 -9.78 0.49
N PHE A 131 27.49 -10.29 1.42
CA PHE A 131 28.47 -9.53 2.21
C PHE A 131 29.81 -9.33 1.50
N ASP A 132 30.01 -9.93 0.33
CA ASP A 132 31.24 -9.82 -0.45
C ASP A 132 31.17 -8.56 -1.32
N LEU A 133 32.07 -7.59 -1.05
CA LEU A 133 32.09 -6.27 -1.70
C LEU A 133 32.23 -6.35 -3.23
N GLU A 134 32.95 -7.33 -3.74
CA GLU A 134 33.17 -7.50 -5.18
C GLU A 134 32.02 -8.25 -5.83
N LYS A 135 31.49 -9.30 -5.17
CA LYS A 135 30.38 -10.07 -5.74
C LYS A 135 29.05 -9.34 -5.68
N ASN A 136 28.86 -8.46 -4.71
CA ASN A 136 27.66 -7.62 -4.59
C ASN A 136 27.97 -6.14 -4.91
N LYS A 137 28.88 -5.91 -5.85
CA LYS A 137 29.34 -4.56 -6.22
C LYS A 137 28.20 -3.61 -6.59
N PHE A 138 27.15 -4.12 -7.23
CA PHE A 138 25.95 -3.34 -7.56
C PHE A 138 25.36 -2.64 -6.33
N LEU A 139 25.09 -3.39 -5.25
CA LEU A 139 24.51 -2.83 -4.02
C LEU A 139 25.44 -1.78 -3.41
N ILE A 140 26.74 -2.11 -3.32
CA ILE A 140 27.73 -1.24 -2.68
C ILE A 140 27.88 0.06 -3.45
N ASP A 141 28.08 0.00 -4.76
CA ASP A 141 28.20 1.19 -5.61
C ASP A 141 26.94 2.04 -5.56
N PHE A 142 25.77 1.39 -5.63
CA PHE A 142 24.50 2.08 -5.66
C PHE A 142 24.24 2.85 -4.37
N LEU A 143 24.33 2.20 -3.21
CA LEU A 143 24.13 2.87 -1.92
C LEU A 143 25.22 3.90 -1.63
N SER A 144 26.46 3.65 -2.08
CA SER A 144 27.58 4.59 -1.95
C SER A 144 27.46 5.83 -2.84
N SER A 145 26.41 5.93 -3.65
CA SER A 145 26.07 7.14 -4.42
C SER A 145 25.07 8.06 -3.70
N PHE A 146 24.39 7.59 -2.66
CA PHE A 146 23.27 8.32 -2.04
C PHE A 146 23.76 9.53 -1.24
N PRO A 147 23.35 10.77 -1.53
CA PRO A 147 23.63 11.91 -0.65
C PRO A 147 22.94 11.73 0.71
N THR A 148 23.47 12.38 1.74
CA THR A 148 22.81 12.46 3.06
C THR A 148 21.95 13.71 3.19
N LEU A 149 22.09 14.64 2.24
CA LEU A 149 21.36 15.90 2.21
C LEU A 149 21.19 16.39 0.76
N ILE A 150 19.97 16.80 0.40
CA ILE A 150 19.72 17.52 -0.86
C ILE A 150 19.20 18.92 -0.50
N VAL A 151 19.76 19.95 -1.12
CA VAL A 151 19.43 21.35 -0.83
C VAL A 151 19.17 22.10 -2.12
N SER A 152 18.10 22.90 -2.12
CA SER A 152 17.79 23.87 -3.17
C SER A 152 17.74 25.30 -2.59
N ASN A 153 17.42 26.27 -3.45
CA ASN A 153 17.13 27.63 -3.01
C ASN A 153 15.90 27.75 -2.10
N LYS A 154 14.93 26.83 -2.18
CA LYS A 154 13.65 26.92 -1.44
C LYS A 154 13.42 25.78 -0.46
N THR A 155 14.11 24.65 -0.62
CA THR A 155 13.77 23.40 0.08
C THR A 155 15.03 22.66 0.52
N ILE A 156 14.92 21.97 1.65
CA ILE A 156 15.90 21.02 2.18
C ILE A 156 15.21 19.65 2.25
N PHE A 157 15.87 18.62 1.76
CA PHE A 157 15.43 17.24 1.85
C PHE A 157 16.46 16.44 2.64
N THR A 158 16.02 15.75 3.68
CA THR A 158 16.86 14.93 4.54
C THR A 158 16.09 13.71 5.02
N HIS A 159 16.79 12.68 5.52
CA HIS A 159 16.12 11.48 5.98
C HIS A 159 15.44 11.67 7.33
N ALA A 160 16.17 12.10 8.36
CA ALA A 160 15.68 12.10 9.74
C ALA A 160 15.49 13.51 10.33
N ALA A 161 16.53 14.34 10.30
CA ALA A 161 16.47 15.68 10.89
C ALA A 161 17.45 16.66 10.26
N TYR A 162 17.25 17.95 10.48
CA TYR A 162 18.18 19.00 10.05
C TYR A 162 18.46 19.96 11.20
N ASN A 163 19.72 20.26 11.50
CA ASN A 163 20.07 21.23 12.54
C ASN A 163 19.99 22.66 11.97
N PRO A 164 18.97 23.47 12.31
CA PRO A 164 18.77 24.77 11.68
C PRO A 164 19.81 25.82 12.07
N ASP A 165 20.63 25.56 13.09
CA ASP A 165 21.67 26.48 13.56
C ASP A 165 23.00 26.33 12.78
N LEU A 166 23.10 25.31 11.91
CA LEU A 166 24.31 25.02 11.15
C LEU A 166 24.03 25.11 9.64
N PRO A 167 24.98 25.65 8.84
CA PRO A 167 24.87 25.58 7.39
C PRO A 167 24.90 24.12 6.90
N PRO A 168 24.40 23.82 5.69
CA PRO A 168 24.39 22.47 5.12
C PRO A 168 25.72 21.75 5.24
N GLU A 169 26.86 22.41 5.02
CA GLU A 169 28.21 21.84 5.05
C GLU A 169 28.60 21.33 6.44
N LYS A 170 28.12 22.00 7.50
CA LYS A 170 28.47 21.71 8.90
C LYS A 170 27.52 20.72 9.59
N GLN A 171 26.46 20.29 8.92
CA GLN A 171 25.57 19.24 9.46
C GLN A 171 26.37 17.96 9.78
N GLU A 172 26.08 17.33 10.91
CA GLU A 172 26.62 16.01 11.23
C GLU A 172 25.81 14.93 10.51
N GLU A 173 26.49 13.95 9.93
CA GLU A 173 25.84 12.85 9.20
C GLU A 173 24.87 12.06 10.08
N TYR A 174 25.27 11.76 11.33
CA TYR A 174 24.39 11.13 12.30
C TYR A 174 23.13 11.95 12.56
N PHE A 175 23.24 13.28 12.62
CA PHE A 175 22.07 14.15 12.84
C PHE A 175 21.08 14.02 11.67
N LEU A 176 21.61 14.00 10.44
CA LEU A 176 20.80 13.93 9.22
C LEU A 176 20.05 12.61 9.06
N ILE A 177 20.63 11.49 9.50
CA ILE A 177 20.10 10.16 9.20
C ILE A 177 19.55 9.43 10.44
N TRP A 178 19.93 9.76 11.66
CA TRP A 178 19.54 9.01 12.86
C TRP A 178 18.74 9.80 13.89
N ASN A 179 18.76 11.14 13.84
CA ASN A 179 18.20 11.95 14.92
C ASN A 179 16.66 11.95 14.93
N ARG A 180 16.07 12.01 16.12
CA ARG A 180 14.63 12.06 16.39
C ARG A 180 14.23 13.27 17.23
N GLU A 181 15.17 14.17 17.51
CA GLU A 181 14.92 15.39 18.24
C GLU A 181 14.03 16.36 17.45
N ASN A 182 13.25 17.14 18.19
CA ASN A 182 12.46 18.21 17.62
C ASN A 182 13.39 19.33 17.12
N PHE A 183 13.52 19.46 15.80
CA PHE A 183 14.25 20.53 15.14
C PHE A 183 13.33 21.57 14.49
N TRP A 184 12.07 21.22 14.20
CA TRP A 184 11.13 22.06 13.44
C TRP A 184 10.77 23.34 14.17
N ASP A 185 10.70 23.34 15.50
CA ASP A 185 10.43 24.56 16.29
C ASP A 185 11.53 25.63 16.14
N ARG A 186 12.73 25.21 15.70
CA ARG A 186 13.90 26.08 15.51
C ARG A 186 14.19 26.40 14.05
N ASN A 187 13.42 25.88 13.08
CA ASN A 187 13.70 26.14 11.67
C ASN A 187 13.52 27.63 11.33
N LYS A 188 14.64 28.31 11.07
CA LYS A 188 14.69 29.72 10.62
C LYS A 188 15.45 29.87 9.31
N THR A 189 15.64 28.78 8.57
CA THR A 189 16.41 28.77 7.32
C THR A 189 15.73 29.53 6.17
N GLY A 190 14.43 29.85 6.31
CA GLY A 190 13.60 30.37 5.23
C GLY A 190 13.23 29.33 4.17
N LYS A 191 13.63 28.06 4.36
CA LYS A 191 13.37 26.95 3.44
C LYS A 191 12.36 25.98 4.05
N ALA A 192 11.59 25.30 3.18
CA ALA A 192 10.82 24.14 3.60
C ALA A 192 11.76 22.96 3.88
N ILE A 193 11.44 22.11 4.85
CA ILE A 193 12.22 20.90 5.16
C ILE A 193 11.30 19.68 5.08
N TYR A 194 11.63 18.74 4.21
CA TYR A 194 10.93 17.46 4.09
C TYR A 194 11.81 16.32 4.64
N PHE A 195 11.21 15.48 5.48
CA PHE A 195 11.89 14.39 6.19
C PHE A 195 10.99 13.17 6.44
N GLY A 196 11.58 12.06 6.87
CA GLY A 196 10.94 10.78 7.18
C GLY A 196 11.42 10.19 8.52
N HIS A 197 11.85 8.91 8.53
CA HIS A 197 12.49 8.18 9.64
C HIS A 197 11.61 7.85 10.87
N THR A 198 10.84 8.82 11.36
CA THR A 198 9.90 8.62 12.46
C THR A 198 8.48 8.65 11.91
N PRO A 199 7.81 7.48 11.83
CA PRO A 199 6.49 7.38 11.23
C PRO A 199 5.47 8.32 11.87
N SER A 200 4.60 8.87 11.02
CA SER A 200 3.41 9.59 11.43
C SER A 200 2.57 8.78 12.43
N LYS A 201 2.26 9.40 13.56
CA LYS A 201 1.40 8.82 14.60
C LYS A 201 -0.08 9.20 14.44
N LYS A 202 -0.46 9.84 13.34
CA LYS A 202 -1.86 10.16 13.05
C LYS A 202 -2.65 8.87 12.83
N GLU A 203 -3.87 8.82 13.36
CA GLU A 203 -4.78 7.67 13.20
C GLU A 203 -5.08 7.33 11.74
N ASN A 204 -5.16 8.34 10.87
CA ASN A 204 -5.43 8.15 9.44
C ASN A 204 -4.16 7.92 8.60
N HIS A 205 -2.98 7.85 9.23
CA HIS A 205 -1.68 7.66 8.59
C HIS A 205 -1.50 8.61 7.39
N THR A 206 -1.49 9.91 7.68
CA THR A 206 -1.26 10.99 6.70
C THR A 206 -0.02 11.79 7.07
N MET A 207 0.44 12.63 6.12
CA MET A 207 1.58 13.52 6.33
C MET A 207 1.40 14.40 7.57
N VAL A 208 2.51 14.73 8.24
CA VAL A 208 2.50 15.62 9.42
C VAL A 208 3.17 16.93 9.07
N TYR A 209 2.39 18.00 9.14
CA TYR A 209 2.85 19.37 8.98
C TYR A 209 3.22 19.93 10.35
N TYR A 210 4.50 20.17 10.56
CA TYR A 210 5.05 20.80 11.76
C TYR A 210 5.20 22.32 11.55
N PRO A 211 5.37 23.10 12.64
CA PRO A 211 5.70 24.52 12.54
C PRO A 211 6.93 24.81 11.67
N ASN A 212 7.04 26.06 11.22
CA ASN A 212 8.18 26.59 10.48
C ASN A 212 8.53 25.79 9.20
N ASN A 213 7.52 25.39 8.42
CA ASN A 213 7.65 24.73 7.12
C ASN A 213 8.42 23.39 7.15
N CYS A 214 8.30 22.63 8.23
CA CYS A 214 8.82 21.27 8.31
C CYS A 214 7.70 20.25 8.10
N THR A 215 7.93 19.24 7.27
CA THR A 215 6.92 18.24 6.93
C THR A 215 7.49 16.84 6.97
N CYS A 216 6.91 15.98 7.81
CA CYS A 216 7.21 14.55 7.81
C CYS A 216 6.29 13.82 6.82
N ILE A 217 6.90 13.03 5.94
CA ILE A 217 6.20 12.25 4.91
C ILE A 217 6.32 10.73 5.09
N ASP A 218 6.96 10.27 6.16
CA ASP A 218 6.96 8.86 6.55
C ASP A 218 5.60 8.50 7.20
N LEU A 219 4.84 7.62 6.54
CA LEU A 219 3.55 7.14 7.02
C LEU A 219 3.65 5.83 7.83
N GLY A 220 4.83 5.24 7.93
CA GLY A 220 5.00 3.87 8.41
C GLY A 220 4.54 2.85 7.37
N THR A 221 4.95 3.02 6.11
CA THR A 221 4.58 2.15 4.97
C THR A 221 4.66 0.68 5.32
N TYR A 222 5.71 0.29 6.03
CA TYR A 222 5.95 -1.10 6.42
C TYR A 222 4.91 -1.70 7.39
N ARG A 223 4.15 -0.87 8.09
CA ARG A 223 3.10 -1.30 9.03
C ARG A 223 1.72 -1.24 8.41
N TYR A 224 1.47 -0.22 7.60
CA TYR A 224 0.13 0.15 7.16
C TYR A 224 -0.14 -0.10 5.68
N ASN A 225 0.88 -0.56 4.93
CA ASN A 225 0.79 -0.84 3.51
C ASN A 225 0.25 0.37 2.70
N LYS A 226 0.68 1.56 3.13
CA LYS A 226 0.25 2.86 2.66
C LYS A 226 1.46 3.78 2.52
N MET A 227 1.61 4.41 1.37
CA MET A 227 2.63 5.43 1.13
C MET A 227 1.99 6.74 0.67
N VAL A 228 2.79 7.81 0.72
CA VAL A 228 2.46 9.11 0.13
C VAL A 228 3.65 9.60 -0.67
N GLY A 229 3.36 10.28 -1.78
CA GLY A 229 4.29 11.22 -2.37
C GLY A 229 3.66 12.60 -2.48
N ILE A 230 4.49 13.64 -2.38
CA ILE A 230 4.07 15.03 -2.56
C ILE A 230 4.77 15.64 -3.77
N GLU A 231 4.03 16.37 -4.60
CA GLU A 231 4.61 17.22 -5.64
C GLU A 231 4.91 18.61 -5.04
N ILE A 232 6.19 19.01 -5.05
CA ILE A 232 6.69 20.13 -4.26
C ILE A 232 6.20 21.48 -4.76
N LYS A 233 5.94 21.67 -6.05
CA LYS A 233 5.56 22.97 -6.62
C LYS A 233 4.08 23.29 -6.40
N SER A 234 3.21 22.32 -6.63
CA SER A 234 1.75 22.40 -6.48
C SER A 234 1.28 22.07 -5.06
N LYS A 235 2.08 21.36 -4.28
CA LYS A 235 1.73 20.77 -2.97
C LYS A 235 0.65 19.69 -3.05
N GLU A 236 0.43 19.10 -4.22
CA GLU A 236 -0.49 17.98 -4.37
C GLU A 236 0.07 16.71 -3.70
N GLU A 237 -0.78 16.02 -2.93
CA GLU A 237 -0.45 14.79 -2.21
C GLU A 237 -1.08 13.59 -2.92
N TYR A 238 -0.29 12.53 -3.13
CA TYR A 238 -0.74 11.29 -3.77
C TYR A 238 -0.56 10.13 -2.80
N TYR A 239 -1.67 9.63 -2.28
CA TYR A 239 -1.70 8.47 -1.39
C TYR A 239 -1.90 7.19 -2.19
N ILE A 240 -1.13 6.15 -1.88
CA ILE A 240 -1.29 4.81 -2.45
C ILE A 240 -1.43 3.83 -1.29
N GLU A 241 -2.47 2.99 -1.33
CA GLU A 241 -2.78 2.07 -0.25
C GLU A 241 -3.23 0.71 -0.76
N MET A 242 -2.67 -0.34 -0.17
CA MET A 242 -3.12 -1.71 -0.37
C MET A 242 -3.89 -2.20 0.87
N LEU A 243 -5.17 -2.48 0.69
CA LEU A 243 -6.06 -2.98 1.74
C LEU A 243 -6.06 -4.51 1.72
N TYR A 244 -5.81 -5.13 2.87
CA TYR A 244 -5.97 -6.58 3.02
C TYR A 244 -6.33 -6.95 4.45
N GLN A 245 -7.41 -7.72 4.60
CA GLN A 245 -7.83 -8.29 5.88
C GLN A 245 -8.22 -9.75 5.66
N GLY A 246 -7.38 -10.68 6.09
CA GLY A 246 -7.57 -12.12 5.91
C GLY A 246 -6.43 -12.96 6.47
N ASP A 247 -6.65 -14.27 6.58
CA ASP A 247 -5.73 -15.23 7.22
C ASP A 247 -5.50 -16.50 6.38
N GLY A 248 -5.87 -16.47 5.09
CA GLY A 248 -5.73 -17.59 4.16
C GLY A 248 -6.91 -18.56 4.15
N ASN A 249 -7.64 -18.69 5.27
CA ASN A 249 -8.93 -19.41 5.32
C ASN A 249 -10.11 -18.44 5.14
N THR A 250 -9.90 -17.18 5.48
CA THR A 250 -10.86 -16.10 5.35
C THR A 250 -10.22 -14.90 4.67
N ARG A 251 -11.04 -14.14 3.93
CA ARG A 251 -10.66 -12.83 3.38
C ARG A 251 -11.89 -11.93 3.41
N PHE A 252 -11.80 -10.87 4.20
CA PHE A 252 -12.86 -9.89 4.40
C PHE A 252 -12.73 -8.76 3.40
N VAL A 253 -11.52 -8.23 3.25
CA VAL A 253 -11.20 -7.08 2.40
C VAL A 253 -9.96 -7.39 1.56
N LEU A 254 -10.00 -6.97 0.30
CA LEU A 254 -8.82 -6.84 -0.56
C LEU A 254 -9.02 -5.61 -1.45
N GLY A 255 -8.04 -4.73 -1.57
CA GLY A 255 -8.17 -3.57 -2.46
C GLY A 255 -6.87 -2.82 -2.71
N GLU A 256 -6.91 -1.96 -3.71
CA GLU A 256 -5.87 -0.97 -4.01
C GLU A 256 -6.57 0.36 -4.19
N VAL A 257 -6.13 1.38 -3.46
CA VAL A 257 -6.80 2.68 -3.42
C VAL A 257 -5.76 3.79 -3.56
N THR A 258 -6.09 4.78 -4.39
CA THR A 258 -5.25 5.94 -4.73
C THR A 258 -5.96 7.28 -4.51
N GLY A 259 -7.13 7.27 -3.87
CA GLY A 259 -8.00 8.42 -3.65
C GLY A 259 -9.30 8.04 -2.95
N ASP A 260 -10.26 8.95 -2.90
CA ASP A 260 -11.44 8.81 -2.04
C ASP A 260 -12.65 8.17 -2.74
N ASN A 261 -12.56 7.90 -4.04
CA ASN A 261 -13.64 7.28 -4.82
C ASN A 261 -13.23 5.94 -5.48
N PRO A 262 -12.91 4.89 -4.70
CA PRO A 262 -12.68 3.56 -5.24
C PRO A 262 -14.01 2.88 -5.64
N LEU A 263 -13.95 1.96 -6.60
CA LEU A 263 -15.07 1.08 -6.93
C LEU A 263 -15.17 -0.08 -5.94
N ILE A 264 -16.28 -0.19 -5.21
CA ILE A 264 -16.50 -1.29 -4.26
C ILE A 264 -17.20 -2.45 -4.97
N CYS A 265 -16.58 -3.62 -5.00
CA CYS A 265 -17.10 -4.82 -5.64
C CYS A 265 -17.59 -5.82 -4.60
N PHE A 266 -18.80 -6.37 -4.76
CA PHE A 266 -19.30 -7.47 -3.94
C PHE A 266 -19.35 -8.77 -4.74
N GLY A 267 -18.43 -9.68 -4.45
CA GLY A 267 -18.46 -11.06 -4.96
C GLY A 267 -18.98 -12.06 -3.93
N ILE A 268 -19.03 -13.33 -4.32
CA ILE A 268 -19.22 -14.44 -3.36
C ILE A 268 -17.86 -15.09 -3.20
N ASN A 269 -17.54 -15.44 -1.96
CA ASN A 269 -16.42 -16.29 -1.57
C ASN A 269 -15.08 -15.90 -2.20
N PRO A 270 -14.16 -15.31 -1.42
CA PRO A 270 -12.81 -15.11 -1.92
C PRO A 270 -12.19 -16.43 -2.38
N SER A 271 -11.32 -16.39 -3.40
CA SER A 271 -10.57 -17.56 -3.87
C SER A 271 -9.08 -17.36 -3.62
N ASN A 272 -8.29 -17.11 -4.65
CA ASN A 272 -6.83 -17.15 -4.54
C ASN A 272 -6.19 -15.80 -4.29
N ALA A 273 -6.83 -14.69 -4.70
CA ALA A 273 -6.20 -13.38 -4.59
C ALA A 273 -6.05 -12.89 -3.14
N LYS A 274 -4.81 -12.55 -2.76
CA LYS A 274 -4.40 -12.18 -1.40
C LYS A 274 -3.08 -11.40 -1.43
N ILE A 275 -2.74 -10.76 -0.31
CA ILE A 275 -1.40 -10.20 -0.11
C ILE A 275 -0.56 -11.23 0.65
N ILE A 276 0.58 -11.59 0.09
CA ILE A 276 1.62 -12.42 0.75
C ILE A 276 2.93 -11.67 0.61
N ASP A 277 3.66 -11.53 1.72
CA ASP A 277 4.96 -10.87 1.73
C ASP A 277 4.93 -9.48 1.08
N ASN A 278 3.85 -8.72 1.34
CA ASN A 278 3.57 -7.38 0.80
C ASN A 278 3.32 -7.32 -0.70
N LYS A 279 3.27 -8.48 -1.37
CA LYS A 279 2.95 -8.60 -2.78
C LYS A 279 1.52 -9.06 -2.97
N LEU A 280 0.78 -8.33 -3.79
CA LEU A 280 -0.55 -8.75 -4.20
C LEU A 280 -0.45 -9.90 -5.21
N GLN A 281 -0.85 -11.09 -4.78
CA GLN A 281 -1.11 -12.23 -5.66
C GLN A 281 -2.51 -12.06 -6.25
N THR A 282 -2.61 -11.86 -7.56
CA THR A 282 -3.89 -11.67 -8.25
C THR A 282 -4.48 -12.96 -8.81
N ASP A 283 -5.75 -12.86 -9.20
CA ASP A 283 -6.43 -13.80 -10.06
C ASP A 283 -7.17 -13.06 -11.17
N LYS A 284 -7.75 -13.79 -12.13
CA LYS A 284 -8.49 -13.23 -13.26
C LYS A 284 -9.66 -12.32 -12.85
N THR A 285 -10.21 -12.51 -11.65
CA THR A 285 -11.30 -11.67 -11.12
C THR A 285 -10.76 -10.31 -10.74
N ILE A 286 -9.66 -10.30 -9.98
CA ILE A 286 -9.01 -9.05 -9.56
C ILE A 286 -8.42 -8.29 -10.75
N GLU A 287 -7.79 -8.97 -11.70
CA GLU A 287 -7.32 -8.35 -12.95
C GLU A 287 -8.46 -7.68 -13.72
N LYS A 288 -9.62 -8.35 -13.78
CA LYS A 288 -10.81 -7.76 -14.39
C LYS A 288 -11.32 -6.56 -13.62
N ILE A 289 -11.35 -6.62 -12.28
CA ILE A 289 -11.81 -5.52 -11.43
C ILE A 289 -10.90 -4.29 -11.59
N ARG A 290 -9.57 -4.47 -11.61
CA ARG A 290 -8.61 -3.40 -11.91
C ARG A 290 -8.92 -2.73 -13.23
N HIS A 291 -9.02 -3.52 -14.30
CA HIS A 291 -9.37 -3.01 -15.63
C HIS A 291 -10.69 -2.21 -15.62
N ILE A 292 -11.70 -2.64 -14.87
CA ILE A 292 -12.97 -1.92 -14.76
C ILE A 292 -12.79 -0.58 -14.04
N ALA A 293 -12.08 -0.57 -12.91
CA ALA A 293 -11.82 0.65 -12.15
C ALA A 293 -11.09 1.69 -13.02
N ASP A 294 -10.04 1.28 -13.74
CA ASP A 294 -9.27 2.15 -14.63
C ASP A 294 -10.14 2.68 -15.78
N MET A 295 -10.87 1.80 -16.47
CA MET A 295 -11.70 2.14 -17.63
C MET A 295 -12.88 3.08 -17.28
N GLU A 296 -13.35 3.03 -16.03
CA GLU A 296 -14.44 3.87 -15.52
C GLU A 296 -13.92 5.07 -14.69
N ASN A 297 -12.59 5.27 -14.62
CA ASN A 297 -11.93 6.37 -13.90
C ASN A 297 -12.21 6.42 -12.39
N TYR A 298 -12.23 5.27 -11.72
CA TYR A 298 -12.24 5.22 -10.25
C TYR A 298 -10.82 5.34 -9.70
N ASP A 299 -10.70 5.85 -8.46
CA ASP A 299 -9.42 6.00 -7.78
C ASP A 299 -8.85 4.69 -7.23
N GLY A 300 -9.37 3.55 -7.67
CA GLY A 300 -8.98 2.24 -7.19
C GLY A 300 -10.18 1.30 -7.09
N TRP A 301 -9.97 0.20 -6.40
CA TRP A 301 -10.95 -0.87 -6.27
C TRP A 301 -10.87 -1.55 -4.91
N ILE A 302 -12.01 -2.02 -4.41
CA ILE A 302 -12.09 -2.78 -3.16
C ILE A 302 -13.01 -3.97 -3.38
N MET A 303 -12.49 -5.17 -3.23
CA MET A 303 -13.25 -6.42 -3.27
C MET A 303 -13.71 -6.82 -1.85
N LEU A 304 -15.02 -6.68 -1.63
CA LEU A 304 -15.74 -7.18 -0.48
C LEU A 304 -16.51 -8.45 -0.86
N ASN A 305 -16.92 -9.21 0.14
CA ASN A 305 -17.44 -10.56 -0.06
C ASN A 305 -18.82 -10.69 0.58
N LEU A 306 -19.76 -11.36 -0.09
CA LEU A 306 -21.02 -11.79 0.53
C LEU A 306 -20.76 -12.78 1.66
N TYR A 307 -19.72 -13.61 1.52
CA TYR A 307 -19.28 -14.56 2.52
C TYR A 307 -17.76 -14.68 2.46
N ALA A 308 -17.08 -14.56 3.60
CA ALA A 308 -15.64 -14.32 3.65
C ALA A 308 -14.78 -15.59 3.60
N GLN A 309 -15.37 -16.78 3.54
CA GLN A 309 -14.63 -18.04 3.44
C GLN A 309 -13.85 -18.13 2.13
N VAL A 310 -12.55 -18.39 2.23
CA VAL A 310 -11.67 -18.61 1.08
C VAL A 310 -11.87 -20.02 0.53
N THR A 311 -12.33 -20.11 -0.72
CA THR A 311 -12.38 -21.36 -1.47
C THR A 311 -12.43 -21.10 -2.97
N SER A 312 -11.68 -21.88 -3.75
CA SER A 312 -11.82 -21.92 -5.21
C SER A 312 -12.98 -22.80 -5.68
N GLU A 313 -13.48 -23.69 -4.80
CA GLU A 313 -14.50 -24.69 -5.10
C GLU A 313 -15.81 -24.35 -4.38
N PRO A 314 -16.85 -23.86 -5.10
CA PRO A 314 -18.11 -23.48 -4.47
C PRO A 314 -18.84 -24.61 -3.73
N ASN A 315 -18.51 -25.88 -4.04
CA ASN A 315 -19.02 -27.03 -3.29
C ASN A 315 -18.48 -27.11 -1.86
N ASN A 316 -17.29 -26.56 -1.63
CA ASN A 316 -16.60 -26.59 -0.35
C ASN A 316 -16.98 -25.42 0.56
N LEU A 317 -17.86 -24.52 0.10
CA LEU A 317 -18.51 -23.55 0.97
C LEU A 317 -19.16 -24.25 2.14
N ASP A 318 -19.09 -23.61 3.32
CA ASP A 318 -19.71 -24.12 4.54
C ASP A 318 -21.13 -24.60 4.25
N LYS A 319 -21.46 -25.80 4.73
CA LYS A 319 -22.78 -26.40 4.52
C LYS A 319 -23.84 -25.70 5.37
N VAL A 320 -23.42 -25.22 6.54
CA VAL A 320 -24.24 -24.48 7.51
C VAL A 320 -23.70 -23.06 7.63
N PHE A 321 -24.59 -22.09 7.83
CA PHE A 321 -24.22 -20.68 7.97
C PHE A 321 -23.36 -20.45 9.23
N ASN A 322 -22.19 -19.83 9.06
CA ASN A 322 -21.34 -19.42 10.17
C ASN A 322 -21.64 -17.97 10.58
N ASN A 323 -22.38 -17.79 11.67
CA ASN A 323 -22.78 -16.47 12.16
C ASN A 323 -21.59 -15.60 12.59
N ASN A 324 -20.56 -16.20 13.19
CA ASN A 324 -19.38 -15.47 13.64
C ASN A 324 -18.58 -14.93 12.45
N LEU A 325 -18.41 -15.74 11.40
CA LEU A 325 -17.74 -15.32 10.18
C LEU A 325 -18.52 -14.21 9.47
N HIS A 326 -19.84 -14.34 9.40
CA HIS A 326 -20.71 -13.32 8.80
C HIS A 326 -20.67 -12.00 9.57
N SER A 327 -20.72 -12.05 10.91
CA SER A 327 -20.68 -10.86 11.76
C SER A 327 -19.36 -10.09 11.55
N LYS A 328 -18.22 -10.79 11.58
CA LYS A 328 -16.91 -10.19 11.29
C LYS A 328 -16.86 -9.59 9.88
N ASN A 329 -17.45 -10.26 8.90
CA ASN A 329 -17.51 -9.75 7.53
C ASN A 329 -18.34 -8.47 7.43
N ILE A 330 -19.48 -8.41 8.12
CA ILE A 330 -20.31 -7.21 8.21
C ILE A 330 -19.55 -6.05 8.87
N ASP A 331 -18.80 -6.30 9.94
CA ASP A 331 -18.01 -5.27 10.61
C ASP A 331 -16.94 -4.67 9.68
N GLU A 332 -16.21 -5.52 8.96
CA GLU A 332 -15.20 -5.05 8.00
C GLU A 332 -15.81 -4.31 6.81
N ILE A 333 -16.97 -4.77 6.31
CA ILE A 333 -17.72 -4.07 5.27
C ILE A 333 -18.16 -2.68 5.76
N GLU A 334 -18.68 -2.58 6.99
CA GLU A 334 -19.13 -1.31 7.57
C GLU A 334 -17.97 -0.32 7.74
N LYS A 335 -16.78 -0.79 8.19
CA LYS A 335 -15.57 0.03 8.24
C LYS A 335 -15.19 0.60 6.87
N ILE A 336 -15.16 -0.24 5.83
CA ILE A 336 -14.83 0.19 4.46
C ILE A 336 -15.87 1.18 3.91
N LEU A 337 -17.15 0.90 4.10
CA LEU A 337 -18.21 1.79 3.62
C LEU A 337 -18.20 3.13 4.36
N ASN A 338 -17.93 3.15 5.67
CA ASN A 338 -17.81 4.41 6.41
C ASN A 338 -16.60 5.23 5.95
N ARG A 339 -15.50 4.55 5.61
CA ARG A 339 -14.29 5.18 5.09
C ARG A 339 -14.48 5.79 3.71
N PHE A 340 -15.24 5.13 2.83
CA PHE A 340 -15.48 5.57 1.46
C PHE A 340 -16.97 5.86 1.23
N PRO A 341 -17.55 6.91 1.83
CA PRO A 341 -19.01 7.14 1.88
C PRO A 341 -19.67 7.30 0.51
N ASN A 342 -18.92 7.74 -0.50
CA ASN A 342 -19.43 8.08 -1.83
C ASN A 342 -19.18 7.01 -2.91
N SER A 343 -18.40 5.97 -2.60
CA SER A 343 -18.10 4.90 -3.55
C SER A 343 -19.33 4.20 -4.11
N ASP A 344 -19.30 3.99 -5.42
CA ASP A 344 -20.25 3.16 -6.12
C ASP A 344 -19.99 1.67 -5.89
N ILE A 345 -21.04 0.86 -6.05
CA ILE A 345 -21.00 -0.58 -5.81
C ILE A 345 -21.18 -1.38 -7.10
N LEU A 346 -20.28 -2.31 -7.38
CA LEU A 346 -20.41 -3.31 -8.44
C LEU A 346 -20.84 -4.67 -7.87
N ALA A 347 -21.94 -5.22 -8.38
CA ALA A 347 -22.39 -6.57 -8.06
C ALA A 347 -21.69 -7.63 -8.93
N CYS A 348 -21.06 -8.63 -8.30
CA CYS A 348 -20.16 -9.59 -8.96
C CYS A 348 -20.46 -11.07 -8.67
N TRP A 349 -21.63 -11.43 -8.15
CA TRP A 349 -21.86 -12.77 -7.57
C TRP A 349 -22.29 -13.86 -8.57
N GLY A 350 -22.89 -13.53 -9.71
CA GLY A 350 -23.37 -14.51 -10.68
C GLY A 350 -24.36 -15.53 -10.11
N ASN A 351 -24.44 -16.70 -10.74
CA ASN A 351 -25.31 -17.80 -10.28
C ASN A 351 -24.84 -18.46 -8.97
N LEU A 352 -23.63 -18.13 -8.49
CA LEU A 352 -23.12 -18.72 -7.23
C LEU A 352 -23.96 -18.31 -6.03
N ILE A 353 -24.75 -17.24 -6.12
CA ILE A 353 -25.66 -16.81 -5.04
C ILE A 353 -26.71 -17.86 -4.69
N GLU A 354 -26.99 -18.79 -5.60
CA GLU A 354 -27.90 -19.90 -5.37
C GLU A 354 -27.22 -21.12 -4.73
N LYS A 355 -25.88 -21.12 -4.61
CA LYS A 355 -25.13 -22.32 -4.19
C LYS A 355 -25.42 -22.74 -2.75
N ARG A 356 -25.72 -21.76 -1.91
CA ARG A 356 -26.08 -21.90 -0.50
C ARG A 356 -27.18 -20.92 -0.19
N ARG A 357 -28.25 -21.39 0.47
CA ARG A 357 -29.42 -20.57 0.79
C ARG A 357 -29.04 -19.34 1.64
N TYR A 358 -28.02 -19.46 2.50
CA TYR A 358 -27.57 -18.37 3.37
C TYR A 358 -26.91 -17.20 2.63
N LEU A 359 -26.39 -17.37 1.41
CA LEU A 359 -25.77 -16.27 0.66
C LEU A 359 -26.79 -15.16 0.35
N LYS A 360 -28.05 -15.56 0.13
CA LYS A 360 -29.15 -14.60 -0.01
C LYS A 360 -29.40 -13.82 1.27
N TYR A 361 -29.21 -14.42 2.45
CA TYR A 361 -29.34 -13.73 3.75
C TYR A 361 -28.16 -12.81 4.03
N CYS A 362 -26.93 -13.22 3.67
CA CYS A 362 -25.78 -12.33 3.76
C CYS A 362 -26.00 -11.03 2.98
N LEU A 363 -26.67 -11.13 1.83
CA LEU A 363 -27.05 -9.96 1.05
C LEU A 363 -28.24 -9.21 1.67
N LYS A 364 -29.42 -9.84 1.80
CA LYS A 364 -30.68 -9.16 2.15
C LYS A 364 -30.92 -8.94 3.65
N GLY A 365 -30.26 -9.73 4.48
CA GLY A 365 -30.56 -9.90 5.89
C GLY A 365 -31.64 -10.96 6.14
N LEU A 366 -31.87 -11.29 7.41
CA LEU A 366 -32.97 -12.14 7.85
C LEU A 366 -33.45 -11.66 9.21
N LYS A 367 -34.76 -11.50 9.37
CA LYS A 367 -35.42 -11.35 10.68
C LYS A 367 -36.31 -12.55 10.88
N ILE A 368 -36.13 -13.29 11.96
CA ILE A 368 -36.95 -14.46 12.24
C ILE A 368 -38.18 -13.99 13.05
N ASP A 369 -39.21 -13.51 12.36
CA ASP A 369 -40.52 -13.28 12.97
C ASP A 369 -41.29 -14.61 13.03
N ASN A 370 -40.98 -15.49 13.99
CA ASN A 370 -41.66 -16.74 14.43
C ASN A 370 -42.32 -17.69 13.39
N ASN A 371 -42.16 -17.49 12.08
CA ASN A 371 -42.86 -18.22 11.02
C ASN A 371 -41.85 -18.72 9.99
N ILE A 372 -40.97 -19.63 10.42
CA ILE A 372 -40.21 -20.41 9.45
C ILE A 372 -40.20 -21.89 9.84
N ALA A 373 -41.03 -22.67 9.14
CA ALA A 373 -41.14 -24.12 9.30
C ALA A 373 -39.98 -24.92 8.68
N ASP A 374 -38.98 -24.27 8.06
CA ASP A 374 -38.01 -24.93 7.15
C ASP A 374 -36.52 -24.61 7.42
N TYR A 375 -36.13 -24.30 8.65
CA TYR A 375 -34.71 -24.13 8.98
C TYR A 375 -34.25 -24.95 10.18
N ASN A 376 -33.16 -25.69 9.99
CA ASN A 376 -32.22 -26.04 11.06
C ASN A 376 -31.22 -24.87 11.24
N PHE A 377 -31.71 -23.69 11.63
CA PHE A 377 -30.83 -22.73 12.32
C PHE A 377 -30.77 -23.19 13.78
N PRO A 378 -29.59 -23.18 14.44
CA PRO A 378 -29.57 -23.23 15.90
C PRO A 378 -30.49 -22.11 16.42
N ASP A 379 -31.28 -22.37 17.45
CA ASP A 379 -32.29 -21.45 18.03
C ASP A 379 -31.72 -20.06 18.47
N GLU A 380 -30.41 -19.89 18.37
CA GLU A 380 -29.63 -18.72 18.77
C GLU A 380 -29.53 -17.61 17.71
N ILE A 381 -29.88 -17.83 16.44
CA ILE A 381 -29.74 -16.81 15.38
C ILE A 381 -31.08 -16.13 15.10
N LYS A 382 -31.43 -15.11 15.89
CA LYS A 382 -32.71 -14.39 15.76
C LYS A 382 -32.73 -13.29 14.68
N ASP A 383 -31.56 -12.72 14.34
CA ASP A 383 -31.41 -11.65 13.36
C ASP A 383 -30.06 -11.71 12.62
N ILE A 384 -30.09 -11.59 11.29
CA ILE A 384 -28.89 -11.49 10.43
C ILE A 384 -28.91 -10.13 9.74
N LYS A 385 -27.93 -9.27 10.05
CA LYS A 385 -27.69 -8.00 9.34
C LYS A 385 -27.18 -8.30 7.93
N GLY A 386 -27.89 -7.83 6.91
CA GLY A 386 -27.50 -7.99 5.50
C GLY A 386 -26.76 -6.78 4.96
N ILE A 387 -25.94 -7.00 3.92
CA ILE A 387 -25.17 -5.96 3.21
C ILE A 387 -26.07 -4.82 2.70
N ILE A 388 -27.30 -5.12 2.27
CA ILE A 388 -28.25 -4.10 1.79
C ILE A 388 -28.57 -3.05 2.86
N SER A 389 -28.55 -3.43 4.14
CA SER A 389 -28.79 -2.49 5.23
C SER A 389 -27.70 -1.42 5.35
N LEU A 390 -26.48 -1.74 4.93
CA LEU A 390 -25.28 -0.88 4.98
C LEU A 390 -25.11 0.01 3.73
N THR A 391 -25.85 -0.27 2.65
CA THR A 391 -25.57 0.27 1.32
C THR A 391 -26.77 1.06 0.74
N LYS A 392 -27.73 1.45 1.59
CA LYS A 392 -29.02 2.04 1.18
C LYS A 392 -28.90 3.31 0.34
N ASN A 393 -27.85 4.10 0.55
CA ASN A 393 -27.63 5.42 -0.06
C ASN A 393 -26.63 5.38 -1.22
N ARG A 394 -26.29 4.19 -1.73
CA ARG A 394 -25.27 4.01 -2.76
C ARG A 394 -25.88 3.52 -4.05
N LYS A 395 -25.27 3.92 -5.17
CA LYS A 395 -25.62 3.37 -6.47
C LYS A 395 -24.99 1.99 -6.62
N TRP A 396 -25.79 1.10 -7.17
CA TRP A 396 -25.37 -0.24 -7.51
C TRP A 396 -25.26 -0.35 -9.03
N PHE A 397 -24.28 -1.10 -9.48
CA PHE A 397 -24.01 -1.36 -10.88
C PHE A 397 -23.86 -2.86 -11.12
N TYR A 398 -24.18 -3.27 -12.34
CA TYR A 398 -23.75 -4.54 -12.90
C TYR A 398 -22.95 -4.25 -14.18
N ARG A 399 -22.35 -5.29 -14.76
CA ARG A 399 -21.57 -5.15 -15.97
C ARG A 399 -21.83 -6.29 -16.93
N GLY A 400 -22.05 -5.95 -18.19
CA GLY A 400 -22.41 -6.92 -19.23
C GLY A 400 -23.78 -7.56 -18.98
N MET A 401 -24.06 -8.69 -19.63
CA MET A 401 -25.39 -9.31 -19.53
C MET A 401 -25.70 -9.81 -18.11
N ILE A 402 -26.97 -9.78 -17.73
CA ILE A 402 -27.49 -10.51 -16.56
C ILE A 402 -27.58 -12.00 -16.92
N THR A 403 -27.39 -12.90 -15.95
CA THR A 403 -27.52 -14.36 -16.20
C THR A 403 -28.97 -14.71 -16.56
N LYS A 404 -29.17 -15.88 -17.19
CA LYS A 404 -30.53 -16.41 -17.46
C LYS A 404 -31.40 -16.52 -16.20
N LYS A 405 -30.79 -16.62 -15.02
CA LYS A 405 -31.46 -16.69 -13.71
C LYS A 405 -31.71 -15.31 -13.07
N GLY A 406 -31.36 -14.23 -13.77
CA GLY A 406 -31.58 -12.87 -13.28
C GLY A 406 -30.48 -12.30 -12.38
N HIS A 407 -29.30 -12.92 -12.31
CA HIS A 407 -28.21 -12.46 -11.43
C HIS A 407 -27.16 -11.61 -12.18
N PRO A 408 -26.58 -10.57 -11.55
CA PRO A 408 -25.45 -9.84 -12.12
C PRO A 408 -24.27 -10.77 -12.30
N ASN A 409 -23.63 -10.74 -13.48
CA ASN A 409 -22.60 -11.70 -13.85
C ASN A 409 -21.34 -11.57 -12.98
N HIS A 410 -20.63 -12.69 -12.83
CA HIS A 410 -19.27 -12.66 -12.32
C HIS A 410 -18.34 -11.99 -13.34
N GLN A 411 -17.43 -11.12 -12.90
CA GLN A 411 -16.72 -10.19 -13.80
C GLN A 411 -15.86 -10.90 -14.85
N VAL A 412 -15.28 -12.06 -14.54
CA VAL A 412 -14.52 -12.88 -15.51
C VAL A 412 -15.33 -13.20 -16.78
N ARG A 413 -16.66 -13.26 -16.70
CA ARG A 413 -17.55 -13.58 -17.84
C ARG A 413 -17.91 -12.38 -18.72
N THR A 414 -17.52 -11.18 -18.32
CA THR A 414 -17.87 -9.93 -19.01
C THR A 414 -16.81 -9.57 -20.06
N LYS A 415 -17.23 -8.95 -21.16
CA LYS A 415 -16.31 -8.45 -22.20
C LYS A 415 -15.46 -7.30 -21.64
N ASN A 416 -14.24 -7.09 -22.14
CA ASN A 416 -13.39 -5.97 -21.69
C ASN A 416 -13.97 -4.60 -22.04
N SER A 417 -14.77 -4.50 -23.11
CA SER A 417 -15.41 -3.26 -23.56
C SER A 417 -16.76 -2.95 -22.89
N ALA A 418 -17.30 -3.85 -22.06
CA ALA A 418 -18.57 -3.61 -21.39
C ALA A 418 -18.44 -2.45 -20.39
N ARG A 419 -19.42 -1.54 -20.35
CA ARG A 419 -19.48 -0.45 -19.37
C ARG A 419 -20.36 -0.83 -18.17
N LEU A 420 -20.25 -0.07 -17.09
CA LEU A 420 -21.17 -0.19 -15.95
C LEU A 420 -22.59 0.24 -16.31
N GLU A 421 -23.56 -0.53 -15.85
CA GLU A 421 -24.99 -0.26 -16.02
C GLU A 421 -25.67 -0.24 -14.64
N GLU A 422 -26.57 0.70 -14.42
CA GLU A 422 -27.23 0.85 -13.12
C GLU A 422 -28.04 -0.41 -12.76
N PHE A 423 -27.77 -0.95 -11.57
CA PHE A 423 -28.40 -2.13 -11.03
C PHE A 423 -29.44 -1.75 -9.99
N ASN A 424 -30.71 -1.99 -10.30
CA ASN A 424 -31.79 -1.79 -9.34
C ASN A 424 -31.78 -2.90 -8.27
N ILE A 425 -30.91 -2.75 -7.28
CA ILE A 425 -30.71 -3.72 -6.20
C ILE A 425 -32.00 -3.94 -5.40
N LYS A 426 -32.82 -2.91 -5.20
CA LYS A 426 -34.09 -3.00 -4.47
C LYS A 426 -35.08 -3.92 -5.19
N LYS A 427 -35.20 -3.79 -6.51
CA LYS A 427 -36.03 -4.67 -7.34
C LYS A 427 -35.47 -6.10 -7.36
N TYR A 428 -34.15 -6.24 -7.47
CA TYR A 428 -33.50 -7.56 -7.45
C TYR A 428 -33.79 -8.32 -6.14
N ILE A 429 -33.64 -7.68 -4.99
CA ILE A 429 -33.86 -8.31 -3.67
C ILE A 429 -35.31 -8.72 -3.46
N LYS A 430 -36.29 -7.97 -3.98
CA LYS A 430 -37.70 -8.34 -3.93
C LYS A 430 -38.00 -9.65 -4.67
N ASN A 431 -37.18 -9.99 -5.66
CA ASN A 431 -37.35 -11.16 -6.52
C ASN A 431 -36.41 -12.33 -6.16
N LEU A 432 -35.60 -12.20 -5.09
CA LEU A 432 -34.52 -13.12 -4.72
C LEU A 432 -34.90 -14.08 -3.58
#